data_AF-A0A941NQV6-F1
#
_entry.id   AF-A0A941NQV6-F1
#
_cell.length_a   1.000
_cell.length_b   1.000
_cell.length_c   1.000
_cell.angle_alpha   90.00
_cell.angle_beta   90.00
_cell.angle_gamma   90.00
#
_symmetry.space_group_name_H-M   'P 1'
#
loop_
_entity.id
_entity.type
_entity.pdbx_description
1 polymer ?
#
loop_
_entity_poly.entity_id
_entity_poly.type
_entity_poly.pdbx_seq_one_letter_code
_entity_poly.pdbx_strand_id
1 'polypeptide(L)'
;MAEMLIWLTENIGLKNEELRIREHTKDELSHYSSATFDIEFRYPFGSKTDDSSNITNQYEYKELCGIANRGNYDISQHAKFSKQNLLFFDTSTKEKLIPHVIEPSIGLERLFLAVLCSSYEFDKERDYVVLHLKNKLCPVECAVLPLVNKFCVKAREIFERLVDGNWRVSYDKGGSIGRRYARQDELGTKWCITIDGETELDNTVTIRDRDSKEQKRVAIQQLLECSSLESL
;
A
#
# COMPACT_ATOMS: atom_id res chain seq x y z
N MET A 1 -10.62 14.91 6.29
CA MET A 1 -10.27 14.94 4.85
C MET A 1 -8.77 15.07 4.63
N ALA A 2 -8.11 16.17 5.06
CA ALA A 2 -6.66 16.35 4.87
C ALA A 2 -5.83 15.16 5.39
N GLU A 3 -6.13 14.66 6.59
CA GLU A 3 -5.48 13.48 7.16
C GLU A 3 -5.64 12.23 6.28
N MET A 4 -6.82 12.02 5.68
CA MET A 4 -7.05 10.89 4.79
C MET A 4 -6.24 11.00 3.50
N LEU A 5 -6.11 12.20 2.93
CA LEU A 5 -5.24 12.42 1.76
C LEU A 5 -3.78 12.15 2.10
N ILE A 6 -3.28 12.69 3.23
CA ILE A 6 -1.91 12.46 3.69
C ILE A 6 -1.66 10.96 3.88
N TRP A 7 -2.60 10.24 4.49
CA TRP A 7 -2.46 8.80 4.67
C TRP A 7 -2.44 8.04 3.32
N LEU A 8 -3.31 8.40 2.38
CA LEU A 8 -3.34 7.78 1.05
C LEU A 8 -2.06 8.04 0.24
N THR A 9 -1.47 9.22 0.33
CA THR A 9 -0.26 9.57 -0.44
C THR A 9 1.01 9.09 0.25
N GLU A 10 1.19 9.40 1.54
CA GLU A 10 2.46 9.18 2.24
C GLU A 10 2.61 7.73 2.71
N ASN A 11 1.54 7.15 3.27
CA ASN A 11 1.56 5.82 3.86
C ASN A 11 1.19 4.72 2.88
N ILE A 12 0.15 4.94 2.06
CA ILE A 12 -0.30 3.95 1.08
C ILE A 12 0.48 4.07 -0.24
N GLY A 13 0.93 5.26 -0.61
CA GLY A 13 1.76 5.47 -1.80
C GLY A 13 0.97 5.76 -3.09
N LEU A 14 -0.29 6.17 -2.98
CA LEU A 14 -1.04 6.68 -4.14
C LEU A 14 -0.48 8.04 -4.58
N LYS A 15 -0.46 8.31 -5.88
CA LYS A 15 0.05 9.59 -6.40
C LYS A 15 -1.03 10.66 -6.33
N ASN A 16 -0.64 11.90 -6.01
CA ASN A 16 -1.59 12.98 -5.83
C ASN A 16 -2.38 13.27 -7.12
N GLU A 17 -1.75 13.15 -8.29
CA GLU A 17 -2.36 13.31 -9.62
C GLU A 17 -3.34 12.19 -10.02
N GLU A 18 -3.42 11.12 -9.23
CA GLU A 18 -4.40 10.05 -9.40
C GLU A 18 -5.62 10.24 -8.49
N LEU A 19 -5.58 11.22 -7.57
CA LEU A 19 -6.62 11.49 -6.60
C LEU A 19 -7.35 12.81 -6.91
N ARG A 20 -8.64 12.86 -6.60
CA ARG A 20 -9.39 14.13 -6.54
C ARG A 20 -10.39 14.11 -5.40
N ILE A 21 -10.76 15.29 -4.92
CA ILE A 21 -11.87 15.47 -4.00
C ILE A 21 -13.11 15.88 -4.80
N ARG A 22 -14.24 15.25 -4.54
CA ARG A 22 -15.54 15.58 -5.13
C ARG A 22 -16.57 15.80 -4.01
N GLU A 23 -17.20 16.97 -4.01
CA GLU A 23 -18.33 17.25 -3.13
C GLU A 23 -19.61 16.60 -3.70
N HIS A 24 -20.44 16.01 -2.83
CA HIS A 24 -21.77 15.54 -3.20
C HIS A 24 -22.72 16.72 -3.40
N THR A 25 -23.52 16.66 -4.45
CA THR A 25 -24.64 17.59 -4.64
C THR A 25 -25.78 17.26 -3.67
N LYS A 26 -26.73 18.19 -3.50
CA LYS A 26 -27.89 17.99 -2.62
C LYS A 26 -28.71 16.75 -2.95
N ASP A 27 -28.80 16.39 -4.23
CA ASP A 27 -29.59 15.25 -4.70
C ASP A 27 -28.85 13.91 -4.52
N GLU A 28 -27.53 13.94 -4.38
CA GLU A 28 -26.69 12.76 -4.11
C GLU A 28 -26.53 12.49 -2.61
N LEU A 29 -26.73 13.50 -1.76
CA LEU A 29 -26.60 13.35 -0.32
C LEU A 29 -27.50 12.24 0.21
N SER A 30 -26.89 11.33 0.97
CA SER A 30 -27.65 10.37 1.75
C SER A 30 -28.56 11.09 2.74
N HIS A 31 -29.76 10.55 2.98
CA HIS A 31 -30.79 11.16 3.85
C HIS A 31 -30.33 11.49 5.28
N TYR A 32 -29.24 10.88 5.74
CA TYR A 32 -28.63 11.09 7.06
C TYR A 32 -27.42 12.03 7.05
N SER A 33 -26.95 12.48 5.88
CA SER A 33 -25.75 13.30 5.74
C SER A 33 -26.10 14.76 5.50
N SER A 34 -25.40 15.65 6.20
CA SER A 34 -25.47 17.11 6.01
C SER A 34 -24.46 17.63 5.00
N ALA A 35 -23.36 16.90 4.78
CA ALA A 35 -22.35 17.16 3.76
C ALA A 35 -21.52 15.88 3.55
N THR A 36 -21.18 15.55 2.31
CA THR A 36 -20.31 14.41 1.98
C THR A 36 -19.30 14.82 0.92
N PHE A 37 -18.05 14.40 1.12
CA PHE A 37 -16.98 14.56 0.15
C PHE A 37 -16.33 13.22 -0.12
N ASP A 38 -16.20 12.87 -1.39
CA ASP A 38 -15.48 11.68 -1.82
C ASP A 38 -14.04 12.04 -2.17
N ILE A 39 -13.10 11.20 -1.73
CA ILE A 39 -11.80 11.07 -2.37
C ILE A 39 -11.96 9.98 -3.43
N GLU A 40 -11.75 10.36 -4.69
CA GLU A 40 -11.88 9.47 -5.84
C GLU A 40 -10.50 9.16 -6.43
N PHE A 41 -10.32 7.93 -6.89
CA PHE A 41 -9.11 7.47 -7.57
C PHE A 41 -9.35 7.30 -9.07
N ARG A 42 -8.36 7.70 -9.88
CA ARG A 42 -8.36 7.62 -11.34
C ARG A 42 -7.93 6.23 -11.82
N TYR A 43 -8.88 5.31 -11.93
CA TYR A 43 -8.61 3.96 -12.42
C TYR A 43 -8.21 3.97 -13.91
N PRO A 44 -7.26 3.11 -14.34
CA PRO A 44 -6.79 3.01 -15.73
C PRO A 44 -7.73 2.25 -16.66
N PHE A 45 -8.94 1.94 -16.19
CA PHE A 45 -9.99 1.29 -16.93
C PHE A 45 -11.30 2.01 -16.62
N GLY A 46 -12.05 2.32 -17.66
CA GLY A 46 -13.28 3.08 -17.58
C GLY A 46 -13.93 3.11 -18.95
N SER A 47 -15.25 3.22 -18.97
CA SER A 47 -16.02 3.35 -20.20
C SER A 47 -16.66 4.74 -20.24
N LYS A 48 -16.19 5.59 -21.16
CA LYS A 48 -17.10 6.56 -21.76
C LYS A 48 -17.70 5.92 -23.01
N THR A 49 -19.01 5.74 -23.00
CA THR A 49 -19.77 5.69 -24.23
C THR A 49 -19.90 7.13 -24.71
N ASP A 50 -19.25 7.47 -25.82
CA ASP A 50 -19.70 8.63 -26.59
C ASP A 50 -21.03 8.30 -27.28
N ASP A 51 -21.75 9.32 -27.77
CA ASP A 51 -23.01 9.15 -28.51
C ASP A 51 -22.86 8.29 -29.79
N SER A 52 -21.64 7.84 -30.12
CA SER A 52 -21.32 6.98 -31.26
C SER A 52 -20.99 5.53 -30.89
N SER A 53 -21.25 5.09 -29.65
CA SER A 53 -21.09 3.69 -29.19
C SER A 53 -19.65 3.17 -29.23
N ASN A 54 -18.66 4.05 -29.36
CA ASN A 54 -17.25 3.65 -29.34
C ASN A 54 -16.73 3.65 -27.90
N ILE A 55 -16.30 2.49 -27.41
CA ILE A 55 -15.59 2.37 -26.14
C ILE A 55 -14.19 2.94 -26.34
N THR A 56 -13.93 4.12 -25.79
CA THR A 56 -12.55 4.60 -25.61
C THR A 56 -12.06 4.11 -24.25
N ASN A 57 -10.91 3.41 -24.22
CA ASN A 57 -10.22 3.09 -22.98
C ASN A 57 -9.72 4.40 -22.36
N GLN A 58 -10.58 5.03 -21.56
CA GLN A 58 -10.26 6.25 -20.86
C GLN A 58 -10.28 5.98 -19.36
N TYR A 59 -9.39 6.68 -18.65
CA TYR A 59 -9.39 6.69 -17.19
C TYR A 59 -10.75 7.13 -16.64
N GLU A 60 -11.15 6.54 -15.52
CA GLU A 60 -12.36 6.93 -14.80
C GLU A 60 -12.09 7.15 -13.32
N TYR A 61 -12.61 8.25 -12.78
CA TYR A 61 -12.59 8.50 -11.35
C TYR A 61 -13.75 7.74 -10.70
N LYS A 62 -13.42 6.91 -9.72
CA LYS A 62 -14.42 6.26 -8.86
C LYS A 62 -14.09 6.54 -7.40
N GLU A 63 -15.14 6.61 -6.59
CA GLU A 63 -15.05 6.79 -5.14
C GLU A 63 -14.15 5.72 -4.51
N LEU A 64 -13.16 6.19 -3.76
CA LEU A 64 -12.28 5.36 -2.95
C LEU A 64 -12.64 5.48 -1.46
N CYS A 65 -12.87 6.70 -0.99
CA CYS A 65 -13.21 7.00 0.40
C CYS A 65 -14.26 8.12 0.46
N GLY A 66 -15.39 7.87 1.11
CA GLY A 66 -16.40 8.88 1.42
C GLY A 66 -16.19 9.46 2.82
N ILE A 67 -16.22 10.79 2.95
CA ILE A 67 -16.18 11.48 4.24
C ILE A 67 -17.52 12.20 4.43
N ALA A 68 -18.39 11.62 5.26
CA ALA A 68 -19.74 12.10 5.50
C ALA A 68 -19.87 12.78 6.87
N ASN A 69 -20.47 13.96 6.91
CA ASN A 69 -20.94 14.60 8.14
C ASN A 69 -22.40 14.20 8.38
N ARG A 70 -22.61 13.23 9.26
CA ARG A 70 -23.93 12.63 9.54
C ARG A 70 -24.71 13.35 10.64
N GLY A 71 -24.15 14.45 11.15
CA GLY A 71 -24.70 15.15 12.31
C GLY A 71 -24.96 14.17 13.45
N ASN A 72 -26.12 14.28 14.09
CA ASN A 72 -26.53 13.40 15.19
C ASN A 72 -27.56 12.34 14.77
N TYR A 73 -27.78 12.12 13.46
CA TYR A 73 -28.87 11.29 12.96
C TYR A 73 -28.80 9.86 13.54
N ASP A 74 -27.65 9.21 13.45
CA ASP A 74 -27.48 7.81 13.85
C ASP A 74 -27.77 7.59 15.33
N ILE A 75 -27.15 8.40 16.20
CA ILE A 75 -27.31 8.29 17.65
C ILE A 75 -28.76 8.62 18.04
N SER A 76 -29.38 9.62 17.41
CA SER A 76 -30.77 10.00 17.68
C SER A 76 -31.75 8.89 17.32
N GLN A 77 -31.58 8.25 16.15
CA GLN A 77 -32.43 7.13 15.75
C GLN A 77 -32.22 5.92 16.68
N HIS A 78 -30.97 5.56 16.99
CA HIS A 78 -30.69 4.45 17.91
C HIS A 78 -31.25 4.69 19.31
N ALA A 79 -31.12 5.88 19.88
CA ALA A 79 -31.70 6.23 21.17
C ALA A 79 -33.24 6.10 21.16
N LYS A 80 -33.89 6.62 20.11
CA LYS A 80 -35.35 6.56 19.94
C LYS A 80 -35.88 5.13 19.90
N PHE A 81 -35.28 4.25 19.11
CA PHE A 81 -35.79 2.89 18.91
C PHE A 81 -35.34 1.91 19.98
N SER A 82 -34.15 2.08 20.56
CA SER A 82 -33.66 1.24 21.66
C SER A 82 -34.20 1.65 23.04
N LYS A 83 -34.73 2.88 23.16
CA LYS A 83 -35.12 3.52 24.44
C LYS A 83 -33.96 3.69 25.43
N GLN A 84 -32.72 3.56 24.97
CA GLN A 84 -31.52 3.79 25.77
C GLN A 84 -31.11 5.26 25.72
N ASN A 85 -30.55 5.76 26.83
CA ASN A 85 -30.00 7.10 26.88
C ASN A 85 -28.56 7.10 26.34
N LEU A 86 -28.37 7.65 25.15
CA LEU A 86 -27.08 7.76 24.47
C LEU A 86 -26.49 9.19 24.53
N LEU A 87 -26.96 10.02 25.47
CA LEU A 87 -26.42 11.36 25.65
C LEU A 87 -25.01 11.32 26.26
N PHE A 88 -24.11 12.10 25.69
CA PHE A 88 -22.80 12.38 26.26
C PHE A 88 -22.92 13.54 27.25
N PHE A 89 -22.30 13.40 28.43
CA PHE A 89 -22.19 14.48 29.41
C PHE A 89 -20.83 15.15 29.27
N ASP A 90 -20.83 16.41 28.81
CA ASP A 90 -19.61 17.20 28.71
C ASP A 90 -19.30 17.84 30.07
N THR A 91 -18.17 17.45 30.65
CA THR A 91 -17.72 17.94 31.97
C THR A 91 -17.36 19.41 31.97
N SER A 92 -16.99 19.97 30.81
CA SER A 92 -16.56 21.36 30.69
C SER A 92 -17.75 22.33 30.68
N THR A 93 -18.78 22.01 29.89
CA THR A 93 -20.01 22.80 29.78
C THR A 93 -21.07 22.40 30.81
N LYS A 94 -20.95 21.20 31.40
CA LYS A 94 -21.95 20.56 32.27
C LYS A 94 -23.29 20.30 31.56
N GLU A 95 -23.26 20.19 30.24
CA GLU A 95 -24.45 19.93 29.41
C GLU A 95 -24.48 18.48 28.91
N LYS A 96 -25.69 18.00 28.60
CA LYS A 96 -25.90 16.74 27.91
C LYS A 96 -26.17 17.02 26.44
N LEU A 97 -25.42 16.37 25.56
CA LEU A 97 -25.55 16.54 24.11
C LEU A 97 -25.60 15.20 23.40
N ILE A 98 -26.19 15.20 22.20
CA ILE A 98 -26.09 14.07 21.28
C ILE A 98 -24.86 14.31 20.40
N PRO A 99 -23.84 13.45 20.45
CA PRO A 99 -22.63 13.64 19.65
C PRO A 99 -22.94 13.69 18.15
N HIS A 100 -22.13 14.45 17.41
CA HIS A 100 -22.13 14.41 15.96
C HIS A 100 -21.16 13.35 15.46
N VAL A 101 -21.48 12.74 14.33
CA VAL A 101 -20.69 11.69 13.68
C VAL A 101 -20.11 12.21 12.38
N ILE A 102 -18.78 12.21 12.28
CA ILE A 102 -18.05 12.34 11.03
C ILE A 102 -17.55 10.95 10.65
N GLU A 103 -18.00 10.43 9.51
CA GLU A 103 -17.70 9.08 9.05
C GLU A 103 -16.75 9.13 7.85
N PRO A 104 -15.47 8.83 8.02
CA PRO A 104 -14.61 8.39 6.92
C PRO A 104 -14.85 6.90 6.66
N SER A 105 -15.35 6.57 5.47
CA SER A 105 -15.60 5.21 5.02
C SER A 105 -14.77 4.92 3.78
N ILE A 106 -14.02 3.81 3.78
CA ILE A 106 -13.12 3.43 2.69
C ILE A 106 -13.35 1.99 2.27
N GLY A 107 -13.45 1.75 0.96
CA GLY A 107 -13.57 0.40 0.41
C GLY A 107 -12.21 -0.26 0.33
N LEU A 108 -11.97 -1.31 1.12
CA LEU A 108 -10.67 -2.00 1.16
C LEU A 108 -10.29 -2.62 -0.18
N GLU A 109 -11.24 -3.24 -0.87
CA GLU A 109 -11.03 -3.86 -2.18
C GLU A 109 -10.67 -2.80 -3.24
N ARG A 110 -11.36 -1.65 -3.19
CA ARG A 110 -11.07 -0.51 -4.07
C ARG A 110 -9.69 0.07 -3.81
N LEU A 111 -9.30 0.17 -2.53
CA LEU A 111 -7.97 0.62 -2.12
C LEU A 111 -6.89 -0.33 -2.60
N PHE A 112 -7.09 -1.64 -2.41
CA PHE A 112 -6.15 -2.65 -2.89
C PHE A 112 -5.94 -2.55 -4.39
N LEU A 113 -7.02 -2.43 -5.17
CA LEU A 113 -6.95 -2.26 -6.61
C LEU A 113 -6.27 -0.95 -7.01
N ALA A 114 -6.57 0.16 -6.31
CA ALA A 114 -5.93 1.46 -6.56
C ALA A 114 -4.41 1.38 -6.33
N VAL A 115 -3.96 0.72 -5.26
CA VAL A 115 -2.53 0.49 -4.97
C VAL A 115 -1.86 -0.28 -6.09
N LEU A 116 -2.48 -1.38 -6.56
CA LEU A 116 -1.94 -2.15 -7.68
C LEU A 116 -1.85 -1.31 -8.96
N CYS A 117 -2.90 -0.56 -9.30
CA CYS A 117 -2.89 0.30 -10.48
C CYS A 117 -1.84 1.41 -10.40
N SER A 118 -1.71 2.05 -9.23
CA SER A 118 -0.78 3.18 -9.02
C SER A 118 0.70 2.73 -9.03
N SER A 119 0.96 1.54 -8.50
CA SER A 119 2.31 0.96 -8.39
C SER A 119 2.79 0.21 -9.63
N TYR A 120 1.89 -0.12 -10.56
CA TYR A 120 2.22 -0.88 -11.77
C TYR A 120 3.02 -0.04 -12.77
N GLU A 121 4.18 -0.54 -13.16
CA GLU A 121 4.98 -0.01 -14.28
C GLU A 121 5.44 -1.16 -15.18
N PHE A 122 5.31 -1.02 -16.49
CA PHE A 122 6.04 -1.87 -17.44
C PHE A 122 7.35 -1.16 -17.81
N ASP A 123 8.46 -1.61 -17.22
CA ASP A 123 9.78 -1.03 -17.44
C ASP A 123 10.30 -1.49 -18.81
N LYS A 124 10.32 -0.57 -19.78
CA LYS A 124 10.75 -0.86 -21.17
C LYS A 124 12.24 -1.17 -21.30
N GLU A 125 13.08 -0.71 -20.37
CA GLU A 125 14.51 -1.03 -20.38
C GLU A 125 14.74 -2.46 -19.90
N ARG A 126 13.97 -2.88 -18.91
CA ARG A 126 14.05 -4.21 -18.30
C ARG A 126 13.23 -5.27 -19.04
N ASP A 127 12.23 -4.85 -19.81
CA ASP A 127 11.26 -5.68 -20.54
C ASP A 127 10.42 -6.58 -19.61
N TYR A 128 10.04 -6.06 -18.44
CA TYR A 128 9.13 -6.71 -17.50
C TYR A 128 8.41 -5.70 -16.59
N VAL A 129 7.44 -6.20 -15.83
CA VAL A 129 6.64 -5.38 -14.90
C VAL A 129 7.36 -5.17 -13.58
N VAL A 130 7.29 -3.97 -13.03
CA VAL A 130 7.73 -3.65 -11.67
C VAL A 130 6.52 -3.14 -10.88
N LEU A 131 6.30 -3.69 -9.68
CA LEU A 131 5.32 -3.16 -8.74
C LEU A 131 6.03 -2.26 -7.72
N HIS A 132 5.87 -0.95 -7.86
CA HIS A 132 6.44 0.09 -7.00
C HIS A 132 5.71 0.23 -5.65
N LEU A 133 5.43 -0.89 -4.98
CA LEU A 133 4.79 -0.90 -3.67
C LEU A 133 5.65 -0.17 -2.63
N LYS A 134 5.02 0.61 -1.75
CA LYS A 134 5.66 1.09 -0.52
C LYS A 134 6.10 -0.12 0.30
N ASN A 135 7.27 -0.03 0.93
CA ASN A 135 7.88 -1.13 1.70
C ASN A 135 6.92 -1.81 2.69
N LYS A 136 6.15 -1.02 3.46
CA LYS A 136 5.15 -1.56 4.42
C LYS A 136 4.02 -2.37 3.78
N LEU A 137 3.80 -2.22 2.47
CA LEU A 137 2.78 -2.94 1.71
C LEU A 137 3.37 -4.10 0.89
N CYS A 138 4.70 -4.25 0.84
CA CYS A 138 5.34 -5.35 0.14
C CYS A 138 4.95 -6.68 0.80
N PRO A 139 4.36 -7.64 0.03
CA PRO A 139 4.02 -8.97 0.55
C PRO A 139 5.25 -9.73 1.02
N VAL A 140 6.36 -9.53 0.29
CA VAL A 140 7.70 -9.99 0.62
C VAL A 140 8.57 -8.75 0.80
N GLU A 141 9.17 -8.58 1.98
CA GLU A 141 10.06 -7.45 2.26
C GLU A 141 11.38 -7.64 1.53
N CYS A 142 11.98 -8.82 1.66
CA CYS A 142 13.24 -9.14 1.01
C CYS A 142 13.30 -10.55 0.42
N ALA A 143 14.15 -10.73 -0.58
CA ALA A 143 14.40 -12.02 -1.20
C ALA A 143 15.87 -12.40 -1.09
N VAL A 144 16.16 -13.64 -0.69
CA VAL A 144 17.51 -14.17 -0.56
C VAL A 144 17.85 -15.06 -1.76
N LEU A 145 18.87 -14.64 -2.51
CA LEU A 145 19.18 -15.15 -3.85
C LEU A 145 20.65 -15.60 -3.94
N PRO A 146 20.97 -16.91 -3.96
CA PRO A 146 22.34 -17.35 -4.19
C PRO A 146 22.77 -17.06 -5.64
N LEU A 147 23.90 -16.39 -5.87
CA LEU A 147 24.35 -16.03 -7.23
C LEU A 147 24.42 -17.26 -8.15
N VAL A 148 24.96 -18.37 -7.64
CA VAL A 148 25.00 -19.69 -8.27
C VAL A 148 24.69 -20.78 -7.25
N ASN A 149 24.43 -22.01 -7.73
CA ASN A 149 24.06 -23.15 -6.88
C ASN A 149 25.07 -23.46 -5.76
N LYS A 150 26.36 -23.13 -5.95
CA LYS A 150 27.41 -23.30 -4.93
C LYS A 150 27.04 -22.59 -3.61
N PHE A 151 26.39 -21.43 -3.67
CA PHE A 151 26.11 -20.60 -2.50
C PHE A 151 24.76 -20.90 -1.83
N CYS A 152 24.04 -21.94 -2.29
CA CYS A 152 22.71 -22.25 -1.78
C CYS A 152 22.67 -22.50 -0.27
N VAL A 153 23.70 -23.15 0.29
CA VAL A 153 23.77 -23.49 1.72
C VAL A 153 23.84 -22.20 2.55
N LYS A 154 24.76 -21.30 2.22
CA LYS A 154 24.91 -20.02 2.93
C LYS A 154 23.69 -19.10 2.75
N ALA A 155 23.13 -19.06 1.54
CA ALA A 155 21.91 -18.32 1.27
C ALA A 155 20.72 -18.88 2.09
N ARG A 156 20.65 -20.20 2.28
CA ARG A 156 19.60 -20.81 3.07
C ARG A 156 19.73 -20.49 4.56
N GLU A 157 20.95 -20.50 5.09
CA GLU A 157 21.25 -20.06 6.47
C GLU A 157 20.78 -18.62 6.71
N ILE A 158 21.12 -17.68 5.80
CA ILE A 158 20.72 -16.27 5.92
C ILE A 158 19.20 -16.12 5.83
N PHE A 159 18.56 -16.84 4.91
CA PHE A 159 17.10 -16.87 4.79
C PHE A 159 16.45 -17.31 6.11
N GLU A 160 16.91 -18.40 6.72
CA GLU A 160 16.34 -18.92 7.97
C GLU A 160 16.53 -17.91 9.12
N ARG A 161 17.71 -17.29 9.23
CA ARG A 161 17.97 -16.25 10.25
C ARG A 161 17.11 -15.00 10.09
N LEU A 162 16.82 -14.58 8.85
CA LEU A 162 15.91 -13.47 8.60
C LEU A 162 14.47 -13.84 8.94
N VAL A 163 14.03 -15.06 8.63
CA VAL A 163 12.71 -15.56 9.03
C VAL A 163 12.57 -15.60 10.56
N ASP A 164 13.60 -16.06 11.28
CA ASP A 164 13.63 -16.04 12.75
C ASP A 164 13.59 -14.61 13.32
N GLY A 165 14.10 -13.63 12.55
CA GLY A 165 13.95 -12.20 12.82
C GLY A 165 12.58 -11.61 12.47
N ASN A 166 11.60 -12.46 12.12
CA ASN A 166 10.22 -12.10 11.77
C ASN A 166 10.07 -11.24 10.50
N TRP A 167 11.00 -11.40 9.55
CA TRP A 167 10.91 -10.78 8.23
C TRP A 167 10.03 -11.60 7.28
N ARG A 168 9.33 -10.92 6.37
CA ARG A 168 8.65 -11.59 5.24
C ARG A 168 9.64 -11.84 4.12
N VAL A 169 10.30 -13.00 4.16
CA VAL A 169 11.41 -13.33 3.26
C VAL A 169 10.99 -14.35 2.19
N SER A 170 11.50 -14.17 0.97
CA SER A 170 11.45 -15.18 -0.09
C SER A 170 12.83 -15.78 -0.35
N TYR A 171 12.88 -17.03 -0.81
CA TYR A 171 14.12 -17.70 -1.23
C TYR A 171 13.95 -18.25 -2.64
N ASP A 172 14.87 -17.91 -3.55
CA ASP A 172 14.82 -18.37 -4.94
C ASP A 172 16.21 -18.68 -5.49
N LYS A 173 16.38 -19.90 -5.99
CA LYS A 173 17.60 -20.40 -6.66
C LYS A 173 17.38 -20.77 -8.14
N GLY A 174 16.19 -20.57 -8.67
CA GLY A 174 15.79 -21.00 -10.01
C GLY A 174 16.14 -20.00 -11.11
N GLY A 175 17.02 -20.41 -12.04
CA GLY A 175 17.39 -19.61 -13.21
C GLY A 175 18.51 -18.59 -12.93
N SER A 176 18.77 -17.71 -13.90
CA SER A 176 19.79 -16.66 -13.75
C SER A 176 19.42 -15.66 -12.65
N ILE A 177 20.42 -14.97 -12.09
CA ILE A 177 20.18 -13.94 -11.07
C ILE A 177 19.26 -12.82 -11.59
N GLY A 178 19.42 -12.41 -12.86
CA GLY A 178 18.55 -11.43 -13.50
C GLY A 178 17.08 -11.85 -13.58
N ARG A 179 16.80 -13.13 -13.91
CA ARG A 179 15.42 -13.65 -13.89
C ARG A 179 14.83 -13.68 -12.49
N ARG A 180 15.65 -13.89 -11.47
CA ARG A 180 15.20 -13.86 -10.07
C ARG A 180 14.88 -12.43 -9.63
N TYR A 181 15.75 -11.46 -9.94
CA TYR A 181 15.44 -10.05 -9.73
C TYR A 181 14.13 -9.66 -10.43
N ALA A 182 13.93 -10.05 -11.69
CA ALA A 182 12.70 -9.76 -12.42
C ALA A 182 11.43 -10.28 -11.70
N ARG A 183 11.43 -11.55 -11.26
CA ARG A 183 10.30 -12.09 -10.48
C ARG A 183 10.04 -11.33 -9.18
N GLN A 184 11.11 -10.91 -8.49
CA GLN A 184 10.96 -10.19 -7.23
C GLN A 184 10.46 -8.75 -7.45
N ASP A 185 10.92 -8.09 -8.52
CA ASP A 185 10.45 -6.78 -8.94
C ASP A 185 8.97 -6.82 -9.38
N GLU A 186 8.55 -7.86 -10.11
CA GLU A 186 7.15 -8.12 -10.51
C GLU A 186 6.23 -8.36 -9.29
N LEU A 187 6.75 -8.98 -8.22
CA LEU A 187 6.03 -9.17 -6.96
C LEU A 187 6.04 -7.92 -6.07
N GLY A 188 6.82 -6.91 -6.44
CA GLY A 188 7.02 -5.68 -5.67
C GLY A 188 7.92 -5.83 -4.45
N THR A 189 8.71 -6.89 -4.35
CA THR A 189 9.69 -7.08 -3.26
C THR A 189 10.70 -5.93 -3.26
N LYS A 190 10.89 -5.28 -2.11
CA LYS A 190 11.70 -4.06 -2.06
C LYS A 190 13.20 -4.33 -2.18
N TRP A 191 13.69 -5.39 -1.53
CA TRP A 191 15.12 -5.72 -1.50
C TRP A 191 15.45 -7.13 -1.97
N CYS A 192 16.46 -7.26 -2.81
CA CYS A 192 17.05 -8.55 -3.12
C CYS A 192 18.45 -8.66 -2.51
N ILE A 193 18.66 -9.68 -1.69
CA ILE A 193 19.90 -9.98 -0.98
C ILE A 193 20.60 -11.12 -1.73
N THR A 194 21.74 -10.81 -2.34
CA THR A 194 22.50 -11.75 -3.16
C THR A 194 23.72 -12.25 -2.41
N ILE A 195 23.90 -13.57 -2.42
CA ILE A 195 25.05 -14.26 -1.84
C ILE A 195 25.98 -14.68 -2.97
N ASP A 196 27.22 -14.20 -2.93
CA ASP A 196 28.22 -14.44 -3.98
C ASP A 196 29.52 -15.02 -3.40
N GLY A 197 30.57 -15.10 -4.23
CA GLY A 197 31.84 -15.70 -3.84
C GLY A 197 32.63 -14.90 -2.82
N GLU A 198 32.40 -13.59 -2.73
CA GLU A 198 33.08 -12.75 -1.74
C GLU A 198 32.43 -12.93 -0.36
N THR A 199 31.14 -13.30 -0.30
CA THR A 199 30.45 -13.59 0.96
C THR A 199 31.15 -14.65 1.82
N GLU A 200 31.74 -15.68 1.20
CA GLU A 200 32.50 -16.73 1.92
C GLU A 200 33.82 -16.20 2.51
N LEU A 201 34.34 -15.08 1.98
CA LEU A 201 35.63 -14.49 2.37
C LEU A 201 35.45 -13.36 3.38
N ASP A 202 34.46 -12.51 3.19
CA ASP A 202 34.30 -11.24 3.93
C ASP A 202 33.04 -11.17 4.80
N ASN A 203 32.19 -12.19 4.79
CA ASN A 203 30.89 -12.23 5.48
C ASN A 203 29.98 -11.03 5.15
N THR A 204 30.03 -10.55 3.91
CA THR A 204 29.13 -9.51 3.39
C THR A 204 28.20 -10.06 2.32
N VAL A 205 27.05 -9.42 2.15
CA VAL A 205 26.08 -9.69 1.10
C VAL A 205 25.79 -8.43 0.30
N THR A 206 25.32 -8.62 -0.92
CA THR A 206 24.91 -7.51 -1.79
C THR A 206 23.40 -7.31 -1.68
N ILE A 207 22.97 -6.12 -1.27
CA ILE A 207 21.56 -5.72 -1.21
C ILE A 207 21.26 -4.83 -2.42
N ARG A 208 20.29 -5.24 -3.23
CA ARG A 208 19.77 -4.49 -4.38
C ARG A 208 18.42 -3.85 -4.04
N ASP A 209 18.28 -2.55 -4.31
CA ASP A 209 16.99 -1.86 -4.27
C ASP A 209 16.20 -2.04 -5.59
N ARG A 210 14.91 -2.33 -5.47
CA ARG A 210 13.97 -2.51 -6.61
C ARG A 210 13.89 -1.28 -7.54
N ASP A 211 13.75 -0.10 -6.93
CA ASP A 211 13.40 1.14 -7.63
C ASP A 211 14.66 1.77 -8.24
N SER A 212 15.69 2.00 -7.42
CA SER A 212 16.94 2.66 -7.88
C SER A 212 17.87 1.73 -8.65
N LYS A 213 17.69 0.42 -8.54
CA LYS A 213 18.58 -0.62 -9.09
C LYS A 213 19.98 -0.63 -8.42
N GLU A 214 20.23 0.24 -7.45
CA GLU A 214 21.52 0.33 -6.77
C GLU A 214 21.82 -0.91 -5.94
N GLN A 215 23.10 -1.27 -5.88
CA GLN A 215 23.60 -2.41 -5.13
C GLN A 215 24.59 -1.93 -4.07
N LYS A 216 24.40 -2.35 -2.83
CA LYS A 216 25.27 -2.03 -1.70
C LYS A 216 25.75 -3.29 -1.00
N ARG A 217 27.03 -3.32 -0.64
CA ARG A 217 27.62 -4.37 0.20
C ARG A 217 27.33 -4.08 1.66
N VAL A 218 26.76 -5.05 2.37
CA VAL A 218 26.44 -4.94 3.80
C VAL A 218 26.94 -6.17 4.54
N ALA A 219 27.48 -5.98 5.74
CA ALA A 219 27.88 -7.08 6.59
C ALA A 219 26.67 -7.92 7.00
N ILE A 220 26.79 -9.25 6.98
CA ILE A 220 25.70 -10.16 7.38
C ILE A 220 25.23 -9.86 8.81
N GLN A 221 26.15 -9.53 9.72
CA GLN A 221 25.78 -9.19 11.09
C GLN A 221 24.86 -7.95 11.15
N GLN A 222 25.22 -6.89 10.42
CA GLN A 222 24.43 -5.66 10.37
C GLN A 222 23.06 -5.91 9.75
N LEU A 223 22.98 -6.72 8.69
CA LEU A 223 21.73 -7.16 8.08
C LEU A 223 20.81 -7.85 9.10
N LEU A 224 21.36 -8.73 9.94
CA LEU A 224 20.58 -9.57 10.85
C LEU A 224 20.19 -8.87 12.16
N GLU A 225 20.89 -7.80 12.52
CA GLU A 225 20.58 -6.97 13.69
C GLU A 225 19.66 -5.78 13.34
N CYS A 226 19.47 -5.46 12.06
CA CYS A 226 18.66 -4.32 11.67
C CYS A 226 17.16 -4.57 11.89
N SER A 227 16.44 -3.51 12.26
CA SER A 227 14.97 -3.50 12.34
C SER A 227 14.32 -3.06 11.03
N SER A 228 15.09 -2.47 10.11
CA SER A 228 14.65 -2.03 8.78
C SER A 228 15.82 -2.03 7.81
N LEU A 229 15.62 -2.59 6.61
CA LEU A 229 16.60 -2.59 5.53
C LEU A 229 16.77 -1.19 4.91
N GLU A 230 15.83 -0.27 5.14
CA GLU A 230 15.96 1.14 4.74
C GLU A 230 17.09 1.87 5.49
N SER A 231 17.51 1.33 6.65
CA SER A 231 18.53 1.94 7.51
C SER A 231 19.97 1.54 7.16
N LEU A 232 20.15 0.66 6.17
CA LEU A 232 21.43 0.10 5.74
C LEU A 232 21.98 0.79 4.48
#